data_AF-A0A5Z7IP31-F1
#
_entry.id   AF-A0A5Z7IP31-F1
#
_cell.length_a   1.000
_cell.length_b   1.000
_cell.length_c   1.000
_cell.angle_alpha   90.00
_cell.angle_beta   90.00
_cell.angle_gamma   90.00
#
_symmetry.space_group_name_H-M   'P 1'
#
loop_
_entity.id
_entity.type
_entity.pdbx_description
1 polymer ?
#
loop_
_entity_poly.entity_id
_entity_poly.type
_entity_poly.pdbx_seq_one_letter_code
_entity_poly.pdbx_strand_id
1 'polypeptide(L)'
;MSKTEDTVTSSSKRKRGYRKGNPMPPKERQKASIARRSSTHKAFHAVIQANLKNKLREFADEEGITQAKMLEKLIEEEIFRRNPL
;
A
#
# COMPACT_ATOMS: atom_id res chain seq x y z
N MET A 1 -50.20 -38.52 -12.56
CA MET A 1 -50.53 -38.24 -11.14
C MET A 1 -49.21 -38.08 -10.41
N SER A 2 -48.75 -36.84 -10.30
CA SER A 2 -47.39 -36.47 -9.89
C SER A 2 -47.34 -36.31 -8.37
N LYS A 3 -46.45 -37.04 -7.70
CA LYS A 3 -46.21 -36.89 -6.26
C LYS A 3 -45.02 -35.93 -6.08
N THR A 4 -45.31 -34.68 -5.70
CA THR A 4 -44.31 -33.71 -5.28
C THR A 4 -43.98 -33.98 -3.82
N GLU A 5 -42.75 -34.41 -3.57
CA GLU A 5 -42.19 -34.55 -2.23
C GLU A 5 -41.82 -33.16 -1.70
N ASP A 6 -42.63 -32.64 -0.77
CA ASP A 6 -42.34 -31.42 -0.05
C ASP A 6 -41.18 -31.67 0.93
N THR A 7 -39.96 -31.38 0.49
CA THR A 7 -38.75 -31.36 1.32
C THR A 7 -38.76 -30.09 2.17
N VAL A 8 -39.40 -30.17 3.34
CA VAL A 8 -39.39 -29.13 4.37
C VAL A 8 -37.96 -28.98 4.90
N THR A 9 -37.20 -28.06 4.30
CA THR A 9 -35.88 -27.67 4.80
C THR A 9 -36.06 -26.70 5.96
N SER A 10 -36.06 -27.24 7.18
CA SER A 10 -35.92 -26.49 8.43
C SER A 10 -34.56 -25.78 8.48
N SER A 11 -34.50 -24.56 7.96
CA SER A 11 -33.39 -23.63 8.23
C SER A 11 -33.98 -22.28 8.64
N SER A 12 -34.39 -22.22 9.91
CA SER A 12 -34.85 -21.01 10.61
C SER A 12 -33.69 -20.09 10.99
N LYS A 13 -32.76 -19.82 10.07
CA LYS A 13 -31.76 -18.74 10.24
C LYS A 13 -32.18 -17.53 9.42
N ARG A 14 -32.68 -16.49 10.11
CA ARG A 14 -32.97 -15.19 9.50
C ARG A 14 -31.73 -14.70 8.73
N LYS A 15 -31.87 -14.54 7.42
CA LYS A 15 -30.88 -14.00 6.50
C LYS A 15 -30.37 -12.67 7.07
N ARG A 16 -29.07 -12.56 7.39
CA ARG A 16 -28.48 -11.29 7.87
C ARG A 16 -28.73 -10.22 6.82
N GLY A 17 -29.42 -9.13 7.20
CA GLY A 17 -29.65 -7.99 6.32
C GLY A 17 -28.31 -7.45 5.80
N TYR A 18 -28.23 -7.20 4.50
CA TYR A 18 -27.04 -6.65 3.85
C TYR A 18 -26.70 -5.30 4.48
N ARG A 19 -25.71 -5.28 5.38
CA ARG A 19 -25.09 -4.06 5.86
C ARG A 19 -24.13 -3.58 4.78
N LYS A 20 -24.63 -2.78 3.83
CA LYS A 20 -23.77 -1.96 2.98
C LYS A 20 -23.09 -0.95 3.89
N GLY A 21 -21.98 -1.35 4.49
CA GLY A 21 -21.14 -0.42 5.24
C GLY A 21 -20.86 0.77 4.34
N ASN A 22 -21.12 1.98 4.84
CA ASN A 22 -20.94 3.20 4.06
C ASN A 22 -19.49 3.23 3.56
N PRO A 23 -19.21 3.03 2.26
CA PRO A 23 -17.85 2.84 1.81
C PRO A 23 -17.11 4.15 2.08
N MET A 24 -16.08 4.11 2.92
CA MET A 24 -15.25 5.29 3.18
C MET A 24 -14.87 5.92 1.84
N PRO A 25 -15.16 7.22 1.63
CA PRO A 25 -14.91 7.88 0.36
C PRO A 25 -13.41 7.76 0.02
N PRO A 26 -13.05 7.66 -1.28
CA PRO A 26 -11.67 7.35 -1.70
C PRO A 26 -10.62 8.25 -1.05
N LYS A 27 -10.96 9.54 -0.86
CA LYS A 27 -10.11 10.55 -0.22
C LYS A 27 -9.77 10.23 1.24
N GLU A 28 -10.70 9.65 2.00
CA GLU A 28 -10.48 9.30 3.41
C GLU A 28 -9.67 8.01 3.56
N ARG A 29 -9.84 7.03 2.67
CA ARG A 29 -8.97 5.85 2.63
C ARG A 29 -7.53 6.23 2.30
N GLN A 30 -7.33 7.15 1.37
CA GLN A 30 -6.01 7.66 1.01
C GLN A 30 -5.36 8.38 2.20
N LYS A 31 -6.11 9.26 2.89
CA LYS A 31 -5.62 9.95 4.10
C LYS A 31 -5.27 8.97 5.23
N ALA A 32 -6.09 7.95 5.46
CA ALA A 32 -5.81 6.93 6.49
C ALA A 32 -4.58 6.07 6.14
N SER A 33 -4.33 5.79 4.86
CA SER A 33 -3.11 5.10 4.41
C SER A 33 -1.86 5.97 4.61
N ILE A 34 -1.96 7.27 4.34
CA ILE A 34 -0.88 8.24 4.57
C ILE A 34 -0.59 8.41 6.08
N ALA A 35 -1.63 8.53 6.91
CA ALA A 35 -1.50 8.68 8.35
C ALA A 35 -0.90 7.44 9.04
N ARG A 36 -1.05 6.24 8.47
CA ARG A 36 -0.38 5.03 8.95
C ARG A 36 1.11 4.98 8.61
N ARG A 37 1.58 5.73 7.61
CA ARG A 37 3.00 5.78 7.18
C ARG A 37 3.78 6.96 7.79
N SER A 38 3.10 7.97 8.33
CA SER A 38 3.72 9.22 8.79
C SER A 38 4.49 9.12 10.11
N SER A 39 4.38 8.01 10.85
CA SER A 39 5.19 7.80 12.07
C SER A 39 6.61 7.30 11.78
N THR A 40 6.80 6.56 10.69
CA THR A 40 8.08 5.92 10.35
C THR A 40 8.82 6.60 9.19
N HIS A 41 8.11 7.27 8.28
CA HIS A 41 8.71 7.94 7.13
C HIS A 41 8.37 9.43 7.15
N LYS A 42 9.40 10.28 7.11
CA LYS A 42 9.25 11.74 6.94
C LYS A 42 9.39 12.10 5.46
N ALA A 43 8.59 13.07 5.00
CA ALA A 43 8.71 13.56 3.62
C ALA A 43 10.06 14.27 3.43
N PHE A 44 10.74 13.97 2.32
CA PHE A 44 11.99 14.60 1.93
C PHE A 44 11.77 15.41 0.64
N HIS A 45 12.08 16.70 0.68
CA HIS A 45 12.05 17.58 -0.48
C HIS A 45 13.43 18.19 -0.67
N ALA A 46 14.05 17.96 -1.82
CA ALA A 46 15.36 18.49 -2.15
C ALA A 46 15.43 18.86 -3.64
N VAL A 47 16.20 19.91 -3.92
CA VAL A 47 16.59 20.29 -5.27
C VAL A 47 18.02 19.81 -5.47
N ILE A 48 18.22 18.95 -6.47
CA ILE A 48 19.52 18.39 -6.83
C ILE A 48 19.78 18.64 -8.32
N GLN A 49 21.03 18.46 -8.74
CA GLN A 49 21.40 18.58 -10.14
C GLN A 49 20.57 17.63 -11.02
N ALA A 50 20.09 18.13 -12.16
CA ALA A 50 19.21 17.38 -13.07
C ALA A 50 19.83 16.04 -13.49
N ASN A 51 21.14 16.02 -13.77
CA ASN A 51 21.87 14.82 -14.17
C ASN A 51 21.83 13.73 -13.09
N LEU A 52 21.98 14.10 -11.81
CA LEU A 52 21.92 13.15 -10.69
C LEU A 52 20.49 12.66 -10.47
N LYS A 53 19.49 13.51 -10.68
CA LYS A 53 18.09 13.12 -10.60
C LYS A 53 17.72 12.10 -11.68
N ASN A 54 18.26 12.25 -12.88
CA ASN A 54 18.05 11.30 -13.97
C ASN A 54 18.67 9.94 -13.63
N LYS A 55 19.92 9.92 -13.15
CA LYS A 55 20.58 8.68 -12.69
C LYS A 55 19.84 8.00 -11.54
N LEU A 56 19.35 8.77 -10.56
CA LEU A 56 18.55 8.22 -9.46
C LEU A 56 17.27 7.54 -9.98
N ARG A 57 16.65 8.12 -11.02
CA ARG A 57 15.49 7.50 -11.69
C ARG A 57 15.90 6.23 -12.42
N GLU A 58 16.98 6.25 -13.20
CA GLU A 58 17.49 5.08 -13.93
C GLU A 58 17.77 3.91 -12.97
N PHE A 59 18.48 4.15 -11.86
CA PHE A 59 18.75 3.10 -10.86
C PHE A 59 17.49 2.56 -10.21
N ALA A 60 16.52 3.43 -9.92
CA ALA A 60 15.24 3.01 -9.37
C ALA A 60 14.47 2.13 -10.38
N ASP A 61 14.50 2.49 -11.66
CA ASP A 61 13.82 1.76 -12.74
C ASP A 61 14.50 0.39 -13.01
N GLU A 62 15.83 0.34 -13.01
CA GLU A 62 16.63 -0.89 -13.17
C GLU A 62 16.35 -1.93 -12.08
N GLU A 63 16.25 -1.47 -10.82
CA GLU A 63 15.95 -2.33 -9.69
C GLU A 63 14.43 -2.58 -9.49
N GLY A 64 13.57 -1.92 -10.28
CA GLY A 64 12.12 -2.02 -10.14
C GLY A 64 11.58 -1.46 -8.81
N ILE A 65 12.30 -0.50 -8.21
CA ILE A 65 11.93 0.12 -6.93
C ILE A 65 11.54 1.58 -7.11
N THR A 66 11.00 2.19 -6.05
CA THR A 66 10.70 3.63 -6.07
C THR A 66 11.96 4.46 -5.88
N GLN A 67 11.98 5.68 -6.43
CA GLN A 67 13.09 6.64 -6.25
C GLN A 67 13.41 6.90 -4.76
N ALA A 68 12.38 6.94 -3.90
CA ALA A 68 12.56 7.08 -2.47
C ALA A 68 13.30 5.88 -1.87
N LYS A 69 12.95 4.66 -2.30
CA LYS A 69 13.63 3.44 -1.84
C LYS A 69 15.07 3.36 -2.34
N MET A 70 15.32 3.82 -3.57
CA MET A 70 16.68 3.94 -4.10
C MET A 70 17.52 4.91 -3.25
N LEU A 71 16.93 6.04 -2.86
CA LEU A 71 17.61 7.01 -1.99
C LEU A 71 17.93 6.41 -0.61
N GLU A 72 17.01 5.64 -0.01
CA GLU A 72 17.28 4.91 1.25
C GLU A 72 18.48 3.97 1.11
N LYS A 73 18.52 3.16 0.04
CA LYS A 73 19.64 2.24 -0.23
C LYS A 73 20.97 2.97 -0.37
N LEU A 74 21.01 4.07 -1.12
CA LEU A 74 22.22 4.88 -1.28
C LEU A 74 22.72 5.43 0.06
N ILE A 75 21.81 5.81 0.96
CA ILE A 75 22.18 6.27 2.30
C ILE A 75 22.73 5.11 3.16
N GLU A 76 22.09 3.94 3.14
CA GLU A 76 22.55 2.74 3.86
C GLU A 76 23.95 2.31 3.40
N GLU A 77 24.20 2.30 2.09
CA GLU A 77 25.53 2.03 1.54
C GLU A 77 26.57 3.05 1.97
N GLU A 78 26.22 4.34 1.98
CA GLU A 78 27.12 5.41 2.41
C GLU A 78 27.45 5.32 3.91
N ILE A 79 26.48 4.91 4.74
CA ILE A 79 26.72 4.62 6.17
C ILE A 79 27.71 3.47 6.31
N PHE A 80 27.52 2.38 5.57
CA PHE A 80 28.42 1.22 5.58
C PHE A 80 29.84 1.60 5.12
N ARG A 81 29.96 2.40 4.05
CA ARG A 81 31.27 2.87 3.56
C ARG A 81 32.01 3.75 4.58
N ARG A 82 31.29 4.59 5.33
CA ARG A 82 31.87 5.54 6.30
C ARG A 82 32.21 4.91 7.63
N ASN A 83 31.44 3.90 8.03
CA ASN A 83 31.66 3.17 9.27
C ASN A 83 31.73 1.68 8.94
N PRO A 84 32.82 1.23 8.27
CA PRO A 84 33.06 -0.18 8.09
C PRO A 84 33.28 -0.77 9.49
N LEU A 85 32.32 -1.54 9.96
CA LEU A 85 32.42 -2.30 11.22
C LEU A 85 33.68 -3.18 11.22
#